data_AF-A0A165P6S8-F1
#
_entry.id   AF-A0A165P6S8-F1
#
_cell.length_a   1.000
_cell.length_b   1.000
_cell.length_c   1.000
_cell.angle_alpha   90.00
_cell.angle_beta   90.00
_cell.angle_gamma   90.00
#
_symmetry.space_group_name_H-M   'P 1'
#
loop_
_entity.id
_entity.type
_entity.pdbx_description
1 polymer ?
#
loop_
_entity_poly.entity_id
_entity_poly.type
_entity_poly.pdbx_seq_one_letter_code
_entity_poly.pdbx_strand_id
1 'polypeptide(L)'
;MMSPGHQIERPIRVPETVEKGPNSFFAVTMMTQPAYSQFKELVKHVAHKYLDLTRAMSYQNKKLLQKHLTTVEKLWPYKDIYEDNWPIYLYTQYYLATMSTWNRAKRKKQPQTHWRNKEVKQLRKTRGSGSSNVQAPQSRASKSVASYKQSETAGSPIAVNKNLNIHSAQAAPVREPEAVRPQYHRVKRGCASQPKSAGTVAAYRAEGAQSAISDADVVHAWFDTIDPPLPAPLVDTLIELGVKNEARLRALARLSDRDQWIERYMVELDQFEFWVLRRALDKLASQQD
;
A
#
# COMPACT_ATOMS: atom_id res chain seq x y z
N MET A 1 -29.20 -22.51 18.46
CA MET A 1 -29.97 -21.75 17.47
C MET A 1 -29.39 -20.34 17.42
N MET A 2 -28.63 -20.01 16.37
CA MET A 2 -28.12 -18.64 16.17
C MET A 2 -29.16 -17.86 15.38
N SER A 3 -29.52 -16.67 15.86
CA SER A 3 -30.45 -15.76 15.18
C SER A 3 -30.00 -15.52 13.74
N PRO A 4 -30.93 -15.40 12.77
CA PRO A 4 -30.58 -15.19 11.37
C PRO A 4 -29.70 -13.94 11.20
N GLY A 5 -28.43 -14.20 10.95
CA GLY A 5 -27.56 -13.55 9.96
C GLY A 5 -27.46 -12.03 9.99
N HIS A 6 -27.10 -11.42 11.13
CA HIS A 6 -26.50 -10.08 11.04
C HIS A 6 -25.10 -10.22 10.44
N GLN A 7 -24.99 -10.00 9.14
CA GLN A 7 -23.69 -9.87 8.49
C GLN A 7 -23.08 -8.52 8.87
N ILE A 8 -21.80 -8.54 9.18
CA ILE A 8 -21.02 -7.33 9.45
C ILE A 8 -20.65 -6.74 8.09
N GLU A 9 -21.33 -5.65 7.74
CA GLU A 9 -21.10 -4.88 6.51
C GLU A 9 -19.65 -4.40 6.43
N ARG A 10 -19.17 -4.23 5.20
CA ARG A 10 -17.86 -3.64 4.95
C ARG A 10 -17.84 -2.19 5.45
N PRO A 11 -16.81 -1.77 6.21
CA PRO A 11 -16.71 -0.39 6.65
C PRO A 11 -16.57 0.57 5.46
N ILE A 12 -17.28 1.70 5.50
CA ILE A 12 -17.21 2.77 4.49
C ILE A 12 -15.78 3.31 4.35
N ARG A 13 -15.01 3.32 5.44
CA ARG A 13 -13.63 3.80 5.47
C ARG A 13 -12.68 2.66 5.79
N VAL A 14 -11.58 2.58 5.04
CA VAL A 14 -10.49 1.66 5.34
C VAL A 14 -9.91 2.04 6.72
N PRO A 15 -9.78 1.08 7.65
CA PRO A 15 -9.19 1.32 8.96
C PRO A 15 -7.79 1.96 8.85
N GLU A 16 -7.57 3.09 9.55
CA GLU A 16 -6.28 3.78 9.56
C GLU A 16 -5.19 2.99 10.31
N THR A 17 -5.61 2.20 11.29
CA THR A 17 -4.74 1.41 12.16
C THR A 17 -5.27 -0.02 12.29
N VAL A 18 -4.41 -0.95 12.69
CA VAL A 18 -4.78 -2.38 12.75
C VAL A 18 -5.17 -2.86 14.14
N GLU A 19 -4.57 -2.29 15.19
CA GLU A 19 -4.74 -2.82 16.56
C GLU A 19 -5.26 -1.81 17.58
N LYS A 20 -5.12 -0.50 17.33
CA LYS A 20 -5.40 0.52 18.35
C LYS A 20 -6.29 1.63 17.81
N GLY A 21 -7.30 1.99 18.60
CA GLY A 21 -8.22 3.08 18.31
C GLY A 21 -9.61 2.59 17.90
N PRO A 22 -10.60 3.49 17.94
CA PRO A 22 -12.00 3.17 17.66
C PRO A 22 -12.23 2.75 16.19
N ASN A 23 -11.38 3.21 15.27
CA ASN A 23 -11.43 2.89 13.85
C ASN A 23 -10.38 1.85 13.44
N SER A 24 -9.86 1.07 14.40
CA SER A 24 -8.87 0.04 14.09
C SER A 24 -9.52 -1.17 13.43
N PHE A 25 -8.77 -1.90 12.61
CA PHE A 25 -9.25 -3.15 11.99
C PHE A 25 -9.84 -4.12 13.04
N PHE A 26 -9.20 -4.23 14.20
CA PHE A 26 -9.72 -5.01 15.32
C PHE A 26 -11.08 -4.51 15.82
N ALA A 27 -11.25 -3.21 16.03
CA ALA A 27 -12.50 -2.62 16.49
C ALA A 27 -13.64 -2.80 15.46
N VAL A 28 -13.33 -2.61 14.17
CA VAL A 28 -14.29 -2.65 13.07
C VAL A 28 -14.75 -4.09 12.77
N THR A 29 -13.87 -5.07 12.90
CA THR A 29 -14.23 -6.48 12.68
C THR A 29 -15.03 -7.07 13.84
N MET A 30 -15.11 -6.40 15.00
CA MET A 30 -15.81 -6.86 16.20
C MET A 30 -15.39 -8.27 16.68
N MET A 31 -14.20 -8.74 16.29
CA MET A 31 -13.68 -10.04 16.72
C MET A 31 -13.26 -10.00 18.20
N THR A 32 -13.36 -11.12 18.89
CA THR A 32 -12.67 -11.27 20.17
C THR A 32 -11.15 -11.27 19.97
N GLN A 33 -10.38 -10.82 20.97
CA GLN A 33 -8.91 -10.80 20.87
C GLN A 33 -8.28 -12.16 20.49
N PRO A 34 -8.75 -13.31 21.02
CA PRO A 34 -8.24 -14.62 20.61
C PRO A 34 -8.58 -14.95 19.15
N ALA A 35 -9.82 -14.70 18.72
CA ALA A 35 -10.24 -14.94 17.33
C ALA A 35 -9.45 -14.08 16.34
N TYR A 36 -9.23 -12.82 16.69
CA TYR A 36 -8.42 -11.92 15.89
C TYR A 36 -6.96 -12.40 15.79
N SER A 37 -6.38 -12.84 16.90
CA SER A 37 -5.01 -13.37 16.90
C SER A 37 -4.87 -14.61 16.02
N GLN A 38 -5.83 -15.54 16.09
CA GLN A 38 -5.89 -16.72 15.22
C GLN A 38 -6.02 -16.34 13.75
N PHE A 39 -6.92 -15.39 13.44
CA PHE A 39 -7.10 -14.86 12.09
C PHE A 39 -5.80 -14.27 11.52
N LYS A 40 -5.09 -13.43 12.31
CA LYS A 40 -3.81 -12.83 11.89
C LYS A 40 -2.80 -13.90 11.54
N GLU A 41 -2.62 -14.90 12.39
CA GLU A 41 -1.64 -15.97 12.17
C GLU A 41 -2.02 -16.85 10.97
N LEU A 42 -3.31 -17.13 10.78
CA LEU A 42 -3.83 -17.83 9.61
C LEU A 42 -3.48 -17.09 8.30
N VAL A 43 -3.82 -15.80 8.20
CA VAL A 43 -3.53 -15.00 6.99
C VAL A 43 -2.03 -14.95 6.73
N LYS A 44 -1.21 -14.71 7.76
CA LYS A 44 0.26 -14.69 7.63
C LYS A 44 0.77 -16.03 7.10
N HIS A 45 0.33 -17.15 7.69
CA HIS A 45 0.78 -18.48 7.31
C HIS A 45 0.47 -18.79 5.85
N VAL A 46 -0.77 -18.54 5.42
CA VAL A 46 -1.20 -18.78 4.03
C VAL A 46 -0.51 -17.81 3.06
N ALA A 47 -0.27 -16.56 3.46
CA ALA A 47 0.43 -15.57 2.65
C ALA A 47 1.87 -15.99 2.34
N HIS A 48 2.62 -16.53 3.31
CA HIS A 48 3.99 -17.04 3.07
C HIS A 48 4.04 -18.18 2.05
N LYS A 49 2.94 -18.93 1.91
CA LYS A 49 2.86 -20.08 1.01
C LYS A 49 2.56 -19.67 -0.44
N TYR A 50 1.77 -18.61 -0.65
CA TYR A 50 1.24 -18.27 -1.97
C TYR A 50 1.66 -16.89 -2.50
N LEU A 51 2.08 -15.96 -1.64
CA LEU A 51 2.30 -14.56 -2.02
C LEU A 51 3.78 -14.17 -1.96
N ASP A 52 4.17 -13.23 -2.82
CA ASP A 52 5.48 -12.58 -2.75
C ASP A 52 5.43 -11.43 -1.74
N LEU A 53 5.95 -11.66 -0.52
CA LEU A 53 5.96 -10.68 0.56
C LEU A 53 6.80 -9.42 0.28
N THR A 54 7.55 -9.39 -0.83
CA THR A 54 8.33 -8.22 -1.25
C THR A 54 7.54 -7.24 -2.12
N ARG A 55 6.36 -7.65 -2.61
CA ARG A 55 5.53 -6.89 -3.55
C ARG A 55 4.23 -6.43 -2.90
N ALA A 56 3.72 -5.29 -3.36
CA ALA A 56 2.37 -4.85 -3.00
C ALA A 56 1.30 -5.77 -3.59
N MET A 57 0.08 -5.70 -3.08
CA MET A 57 -1.03 -6.57 -3.46
C MET A 57 -1.39 -6.47 -4.96
N SER A 58 -1.34 -5.27 -5.54
CA SER A 58 -1.60 -5.01 -6.96
C SER A 58 -0.61 -5.68 -7.92
N TYR A 59 0.61 -5.97 -7.45
CA TYR A 59 1.67 -6.61 -8.23
C TYR A 59 1.78 -8.12 -7.97
N GLN A 60 0.85 -8.71 -7.22
CA GLN A 60 0.81 -10.15 -6.98
C GLN A 60 0.33 -10.89 -8.23
N ASN A 61 0.73 -12.16 -8.35
CA ASN A 61 0.14 -13.04 -9.35
C ASN A 61 -1.35 -13.27 -9.01
N LYS A 62 -2.26 -12.85 -9.89
CA LYS A 62 -3.72 -12.92 -9.68
C LYS A 62 -4.20 -14.34 -9.30
N LYS A 63 -3.66 -15.40 -9.91
CA LYS A 63 -4.05 -16.79 -9.63
C LYS A 63 -3.61 -17.23 -8.22
N LEU A 64 -2.40 -16.86 -7.80
CA LEU A 64 -1.90 -17.18 -6.46
C LEU A 64 -2.59 -16.35 -5.38
N LEU A 65 -2.91 -15.09 -5.67
CA LEU A 65 -3.69 -14.23 -4.78
C LEU A 65 -5.08 -14.82 -4.55
N GLN A 66 -5.79 -15.22 -5.61
CA GLN A 66 -7.08 -15.88 -5.46
C GLN A 66 -6.97 -17.16 -4.63
N LYS A 67 -5.94 -17.98 -4.89
CA LYS A 67 -5.70 -19.22 -4.13
C LYS A 67 -5.45 -18.94 -2.65
N HIS A 68 -4.71 -17.88 -2.32
CA HIS A 68 -4.54 -17.41 -0.94
C HIS A 68 -5.88 -17.05 -0.30
N LEU A 69 -6.67 -16.17 -0.93
CA LEU A 69 -7.95 -15.71 -0.39
C LEU A 69 -8.91 -16.88 -0.14
N THR A 70 -9.11 -17.75 -1.14
CA THR A 70 -9.98 -18.94 -1.01
C THR A 70 -9.47 -19.92 0.05
N THR A 71 -8.15 -20.02 0.26
CA THR A 71 -7.60 -20.91 1.30
C THR A 71 -7.85 -20.34 2.69
N VAL A 72 -7.64 -19.04 2.90
CA VAL A 72 -7.96 -18.39 4.17
C VAL A 72 -9.44 -18.52 4.46
N GLU A 73 -10.30 -18.22 3.49
CA GLU A 73 -11.75 -18.32 3.61
C GLU A 73 -12.20 -19.71 4.05
N LYS A 74 -11.66 -20.78 3.43
CA LYS A 74 -12.00 -22.16 3.80
C LYS A 74 -11.57 -22.54 5.22
N LEU A 75 -10.45 -22.00 5.70
CA LEU A 75 -9.88 -22.33 7.01
C LEU A 75 -10.40 -21.43 8.13
N TRP A 76 -11.03 -20.30 7.80
CA TRP A 76 -11.44 -19.31 8.77
C TRP A 76 -12.87 -19.58 9.27
N PRO A 77 -13.06 -19.88 10.57
CA PRO A 77 -14.37 -20.31 11.10
C PRO A 77 -15.47 -19.23 11.06
N TYR A 78 -15.08 -17.97 10.89
CA TYR A 78 -15.99 -16.81 10.98
C TYR A 78 -16.32 -16.21 9.62
N LYS A 79 -16.02 -16.89 8.51
CA LYS A 79 -16.21 -16.37 7.15
C LYS A 79 -17.66 -15.90 6.89
N ASP A 80 -18.65 -16.62 7.40
CA ASP A 80 -20.07 -16.37 7.11
C ASP A 80 -20.64 -15.14 7.87
N ILE A 81 -19.85 -14.56 8.78
CA ILE A 81 -20.23 -13.37 9.55
C ILE A 81 -19.98 -12.08 8.76
N TYR A 82 -19.09 -12.10 7.77
CA TYR A 82 -18.66 -10.90 7.06
C TYR A 82 -19.07 -10.96 5.60
N GLU A 83 -19.60 -9.85 5.11
CA GLU A 83 -19.91 -9.70 3.68
C GLU A 83 -18.64 -9.77 2.84
N ASP A 84 -18.70 -10.52 1.73
CA ASP A 84 -17.61 -10.68 0.75
C ASP A 84 -16.23 -11.08 1.32
N ASN A 85 -16.20 -11.60 2.54
CA ASN A 85 -14.96 -11.89 3.26
C ASN A 85 -13.99 -10.69 3.30
N TRP A 86 -14.50 -9.45 3.33
CA TRP A 86 -13.68 -8.23 3.31
C TRP A 86 -12.53 -8.20 4.35
N PRO A 87 -12.64 -8.82 5.54
CA PRO A 87 -11.53 -8.81 6.50
C PRO A 87 -10.28 -9.53 5.96
N ILE A 88 -10.46 -10.62 5.21
CA ILE A 88 -9.36 -11.36 4.59
C ILE A 88 -8.60 -10.46 3.62
N TYR A 89 -9.34 -9.76 2.76
CA TYR A 89 -8.77 -8.87 1.75
C TYR A 89 -7.98 -7.72 2.39
N LEU A 90 -8.63 -6.95 3.28
CA LEU A 90 -8.02 -5.77 3.91
C LEU A 90 -6.80 -6.14 4.76
N TYR A 91 -6.88 -7.22 5.55
CA TYR A 91 -5.74 -7.61 6.37
C TYR A 91 -4.58 -8.13 5.52
N THR A 92 -4.87 -8.85 4.41
CA THR A 92 -3.83 -9.27 3.46
C THR A 92 -3.12 -8.06 2.83
N GLN A 93 -3.88 -7.05 2.42
CA GLN A 93 -3.34 -5.80 1.86
C GLN A 93 -2.40 -5.10 2.87
N TYR A 94 -2.88 -4.93 4.11
CA TYR A 94 -2.09 -4.35 5.19
C TYR A 94 -0.80 -5.15 5.46
N TYR A 95 -0.91 -6.47 5.51
CA TYR A 95 0.21 -7.35 5.80
C TYR A 95 1.32 -7.23 4.74
N LEU A 96 0.96 -7.21 3.46
CA LEU A 96 1.91 -7.01 2.35
C LEU A 96 2.55 -5.61 2.36
N ALA A 97 1.76 -4.56 2.66
CA ALA A 97 2.29 -3.20 2.81
C ALA A 97 3.33 -3.12 3.94
N THR A 98 3.06 -3.77 5.08
CA THR A 98 3.99 -3.84 6.22
C THR A 98 5.26 -4.61 5.86
N MET A 99 5.14 -5.75 5.18
CA MET A 99 6.31 -6.56 4.81
C MET A 99 7.18 -5.89 3.73
N SER A 100 6.57 -5.26 2.73
CA SER A 100 7.32 -4.55 1.68
C SER A 100 8.09 -3.34 2.22
N THR A 101 7.49 -2.55 3.12
CA THR A 101 8.18 -1.44 3.79
C THR A 101 9.31 -1.90 4.70
N TRP A 102 9.11 -2.97 5.47
CA TRP A 102 10.16 -3.58 6.29
C TRP A 102 11.34 -4.07 5.44
N ASN A 103 11.06 -4.76 4.33
CA ASN A 103 12.08 -5.22 3.39
C ASN A 103 12.85 -4.05 2.76
N ARG A 104 12.15 -2.96 2.41
CA ARG A 104 12.78 -1.73 1.88
C ARG A 104 13.70 -1.08 2.91
N ALA A 105 13.27 -1.01 4.17
CA ALA A 105 14.08 -0.48 5.27
C ALA A 105 15.33 -1.34 5.50
N LYS A 106 15.20 -2.68 5.46
CA LYS A 106 16.33 -3.61 5.59
C LYS A 106 17.35 -3.47 4.45
N ARG A 107 16.88 -3.29 3.21
CA ARG A 107 17.75 -3.04 2.05
C ARG A 107 18.53 -1.73 2.17
N LYS A 108 17.92 -0.65 2.68
CA LYS A 108 18.62 0.63 2.92
C LYS A 108 19.73 0.51 3.98
N LYS A 109 19.57 -0.38 4.96
CA LYS A 109 20.55 -0.61 6.02
C LYS A 109 21.73 -1.50 5.58
N GLN A 110 21.61 -2.25 4.48
CA GLN A 110 22.79 -2.91 3.91
C GLN A 110 23.67 -1.82 3.28
N PRO A 111 24.85 -1.54 3.86
CA PRO A 111 25.70 -0.49 3.36
C PRO A 111 26.06 -0.82 1.91
N GLN A 112 25.74 0.09 0.99
CA GLN A 112 26.17 0.06 -0.41
C GLN A 112 27.72 0.15 -0.54
N THR A 113 28.45 0.09 0.57
CA THR A 113 29.90 0.25 0.70
C THR A 113 30.67 -0.96 0.20
N HIS A 114 30.08 -2.17 0.19
CA HIS A 114 30.82 -3.35 -0.29
C HIS A 114 31.07 -3.29 -1.82
N TRP A 115 30.09 -2.86 -2.62
CA TRP A 115 30.25 -2.82 -4.08
C TRP A 115 31.08 -1.62 -4.54
N ARG A 116 30.87 -0.43 -3.96
CA ARG A 116 31.61 0.79 -4.34
C ARG A 116 33.10 0.69 -4.02
N ASN A 117 33.49 -0.02 -2.96
CA ASN A 117 34.90 -0.19 -2.61
C ASN A 117 35.64 -1.25 -3.46
N LYS A 118 34.92 -2.17 -4.12
CA LYS A 118 35.54 -3.16 -5.02
C LYS A 118 35.91 -2.55 -6.38
N GLU A 119 35.08 -1.67 -6.95
CA GLU A 119 35.42 -0.96 -8.20
C GLU A 119 36.54 0.07 -8.03
N VAL A 120 36.53 0.84 -6.93
CA VAL A 120 37.59 1.84 -6.67
C VAL A 120 38.96 1.17 -6.46
N LYS A 121 39.01 -0.05 -5.91
CA LYS A 121 40.27 -0.81 -5.77
C LYS A 121 40.76 -1.42 -7.09
N GLN A 122 39.87 -1.78 -8.03
CA GLN A 122 40.29 -2.29 -9.34
C GLN A 122 40.77 -1.17 -10.26
N LEU A 123 40.12 0.01 -10.25
CA LEU A 123 40.55 1.16 -11.06
C LEU A 123 41.87 1.81 -10.58
N ARG A 124 42.22 1.66 -9.29
CA ARG A 124 43.53 2.12 -8.79
C ARG A 124 44.69 1.17 -9.14
N LYS A 125 44.43 -0.05 -9.59
CA LYS A 125 45.49 -1.03 -9.92
C LYS A 125 46.00 -0.91 -11.36
N THR A 126 45.35 -0.13 -12.23
CA THR A 126 45.73 0.01 -13.65
C THR A 126 46.34 1.35 -14.02
N ARG A 127 46.60 2.27 -13.06
CA ARG A 127 47.06 3.64 -13.37
C ARG A 127 48.35 4.10 -12.68
N GLY A 128 49.21 3.19 -12.23
CA GLY A 128 50.46 3.56 -11.57
C GLY A 128 51.58 2.56 -11.73
N SER A 129 52.10 2.40 -12.95
CA SER A 129 53.46 1.88 -13.17
C SER A 129 54.04 2.52 -14.43
N GLY A 130 54.30 3.81 -14.33
CA GLY A 130 54.97 4.64 -15.33
C GLY A 130 55.71 5.78 -14.66
N SER A 131 56.47 5.47 -13.60
CA SER A 131 57.44 6.41 -13.02
C SER A 131 58.82 5.86 -13.35
N SER A 132 59.38 6.36 -14.43
CA SER A 132 60.80 6.27 -14.74
C SER A 132 61.58 6.83 -13.54
N ASN A 133 62.39 6.00 -12.89
CA ASN A 133 63.44 6.53 -12.04
C ASN A 133 64.76 5.81 -12.31
N VAL A 134 65.76 6.66 -12.43
CA VAL A 134 67.12 6.43 -12.91
C VAL A 134 67.90 5.55 -11.93
N GLN A 135 68.82 4.77 -12.48
CA GLN A 135 69.76 3.87 -11.83
C GLN A 135 70.56 4.51 -10.68
N ALA A 136 70.79 3.75 -9.61
CA ALA A 136 72.08 3.66 -8.93
C ALA A 136 72.19 2.34 -8.12
N PRO A 137 73.40 1.84 -7.82
CA PRO A 137 73.67 0.40 -7.76
C PRO A 137 73.76 -0.20 -6.34
N GLN A 138 73.52 -1.51 -6.33
CA GLN A 138 74.13 -2.58 -5.52
C GLN A 138 74.54 -2.29 -4.06
N SER A 139 73.98 -3.09 -3.15
CA SER A 139 74.74 -3.67 -2.04
C SER A 139 74.15 -5.04 -1.67
N ARG A 140 75.00 -6.07 -1.82
CA ARG A 140 74.81 -7.46 -1.37
C ARG A 140 74.71 -7.55 0.16
N ALA A 141 73.88 -8.47 0.65
CA ALA A 141 74.13 -9.44 1.74
C ALA A 141 72.76 -9.97 2.20
N SER A 142 72.37 -11.22 1.96
CA SER A 142 72.78 -12.47 2.62
C SER A 142 71.57 -13.07 3.33
N LYS A 143 71.17 -14.26 2.85
CA LYS A 143 70.52 -15.39 3.53
C LYS A 143 69.78 -15.11 4.85
N SER A 144 68.50 -15.46 4.90
CA SER A 144 67.97 -16.23 6.02
C SER A 144 66.75 -17.06 5.60
N VAL A 145 66.86 -18.35 5.92
CA VAL A 145 65.86 -19.40 5.80
C VAL A 145 64.90 -19.29 6.98
N ALA A 146 63.58 -19.32 6.77
CA ALA A 146 62.65 -19.98 7.70
C ALA A 146 61.18 -19.90 7.25
N SER A 147 60.59 -21.11 7.23
CA SER A 147 59.24 -21.42 7.71
C SER A 147 58.03 -20.95 6.91
N TYR A 148 57.58 -21.86 6.04
CA TYR A 148 56.17 -22.11 5.79
C TYR A 148 55.43 -22.32 7.11
N LYS A 149 54.52 -21.41 7.47
CA LYS A 149 53.45 -21.69 8.44
C LYS A 149 52.19 -22.07 7.66
N GLN A 150 51.94 -23.37 7.59
CA GLN A 150 50.61 -23.91 7.41
C GLN A 150 49.72 -23.35 8.53
N SER A 151 48.62 -22.70 8.15
CA SER A 151 47.54 -22.34 9.06
C SER A 151 46.41 -23.32 8.80
N GLU A 152 46.51 -24.51 9.40
CA GLU A 152 45.35 -25.34 9.69
C GLU A 152 44.48 -24.56 10.67
N THR A 153 43.32 -24.10 10.22
CA THR A 153 42.28 -23.64 11.15
C THR A 153 41.28 -24.76 11.26
N ALA A 154 41.39 -25.45 12.39
CA ALA A 154 40.54 -26.54 12.82
C ALA A 154 39.05 -26.22 12.69
N GLY A 155 38.29 -27.24 12.30
CA GLY A 155 36.84 -27.23 12.29
C GLY A 155 36.27 -26.80 13.64
N SER A 156 35.32 -25.88 13.58
CA SER A 156 34.49 -25.54 14.74
C SER A 156 33.67 -26.77 15.15
N PRO A 157 33.64 -27.11 16.46
CA PRO A 157 32.76 -28.14 16.95
C PRO A 157 31.30 -27.69 16.87
N ILE A 158 30.47 -28.64 16.49
CA ILE A 158 29.01 -28.57 16.51
C ILE A 158 28.56 -28.22 17.93
N ALA A 159 28.05 -27.00 18.13
CA ALA A 159 27.35 -26.64 19.35
C ALA A 159 25.96 -27.29 19.32
N VAL A 160 25.86 -28.47 19.94
CA VAL A 160 24.59 -29.11 20.29
C VAL A 160 23.95 -28.28 21.40
N ASN A 161 23.05 -27.37 21.01
CA ASN A 161 22.24 -26.62 21.96
C ASN A 161 21.04 -27.48 22.39
N LYS A 162 21.26 -28.35 23.39
CA LYS A 162 20.19 -28.99 24.15
C LYS A 162 20.01 -28.19 25.44
N ASN A 163 18.91 -27.45 25.53
CA ASN A 163 18.25 -27.10 26.79
C ASN A 163 16.82 -26.64 26.51
N LEU A 164 15.91 -27.61 26.37
CA LEU A 164 14.49 -27.41 26.59
C LEU A 164 14.27 -27.46 28.10
N ASN A 165 14.39 -26.33 28.77
CA ASN A 165 13.98 -26.20 30.16
C ASN A 165 12.51 -25.79 30.20
N ILE A 166 11.63 -26.79 30.25
CA ILE A 166 10.20 -26.65 30.44
C ILE A 166 9.99 -26.38 31.94
N HIS A 167 10.00 -25.10 32.33
CA HIS A 167 9.45 -24.70 33.62
C HIS A 167 7.95 -24.50 33.47
N SER A 168 7.23 -25.52 33.94
CA SER A 168 5.82 -25.47 34.32
C SER A 168 5.62 -24.37 35.35
N ALA A 169 4.97 -23.28 34.96
CA ALA A 169 4.47 -22.26 35.88
C ALA A 169 2.96 -22.46 36.03
N GLN A 170 2.57 -22.90 37.23
CA GLN A 170 1.18 -22.90 37.70
C GLN A 170 0.60 -21.49 37.59
N ALA A 171 -0.51 -21.36 36.87
CA ALA A 171 -1.30 -20.14 36.84
C ALA A 171 -2.16 -20.04 38.10
N ALA A 172 -2.00 -18.94 38.83
CA ALA A 172 -2.93 -18.51 39.87
C ALA A 172 -4.24 -17.99 39.24
N PRO A 173 -5.40 -18.11 39.92
CA PRO A 173 -6.68 -17.63 39.41
C PRO A 173 -6.73 -16.09 39.49
N VAL A 174 -6.71 -15.44 38.33
CA VAL A 174 -6.94 -13.99 38.21
C VAL A 174 -8.44 -13.74 38.14
N ARG A 175 -8.94 -12.98 39.13
CA ARG A 175 -10.29 -12.43 39.21
C ARG A 175 -10.65 -11.63 37.95
N GLU A 176 -11.84 -11.91 37.39
CA GLU A 176 -12.53 -11.07 36.42
C GLU A 176 -12.83 -9.67 37.01
N PRO A 177 -12.54 -8.59 36.28
CA PRO A 177 -13.22 -7.33 36.47
C PRO A 177 -14.47 -7.26 35.58
N GLU A 178 -15.62 -7.03 36.22
CA GLU A 178 -16.92 -6.80 35.59
C GLU A 178 -16.84 -5.72 34.51
N ALA A 179 -17.38 -6.04 33.33
CA ALA A 179 -17.50 -5.14 32.20
C ALA A 179 -18.54 -4.04 32.48
N VAL A 180 -18.06 -2.82 32.70
CA VAL A 180 -18.86 -1.60 32.65
C VAL A 180 -19.34 -1.39 31.20
N ARG A 181 -20.64 -1.60 30.96
CA ARG A 181 -21.31 -1.26 29.70
C ARG A 181 -21.44 0.27 29.58
N PRO A 182 -20.98 0.91 28.49
CA PRO A 182 -21.37 2.28 28.20
C PRO A 182 -22.79 2.30 27.59
N GLN A 183 -23.69 3.03 28.25
CA GLN A 183 -24.99 3.42 27.70
C GLN A 183 -24.78 4.39 26.53
N TYR A 184 -25.28 4.03 25.35
CA TYR A 184 -25.36 4.93 24.21
C TYR A 184 -26.58 5.86 24.36
N HIS A 185 -26.32 7.16 24.52
CA HIS A 185 -27.35 8.20 24.44
C HIS A 185 -27.85 8.35 23.00
N ARG A 186 -29.14 8.06 22.83
CA ARG A 186 -29.93 8.24 21.61
C ARG A 186 -30.24 9.74 21.41
N VAL A 187 -29.50 10.43 20.55
CA VAL A 187 -29.83 11.80 20.13
C VAL A 187 -30.90 11.76 19.05
N LYS A 188 -32.11 12.22 19.39
CA LYS A 188 -33.22 12.46 18.45
C LYS A 188 -32.88 13.68 17.58
N ARG A 189 -32.77 13.50 16.26
CA ARG A 189 -32.70 14.60 15.30
C ARG A 189 -34.11 14.85 14.76
N GLY A 190 -34.74 15.90 15.27
CA GLY A 190 -36.06 16.36 14.83
C GLY A 190 -35.97 17.32 13.65
N CYS A 191 -36.92 17.16 12.74
CA CYS A 191 -37.11 17.85 11.47
C CYS A 191 -38.10 19.02 11.64
N ALA A 192 -37.82 20.19 11.04
CA ALA A 192 -38.77 21.27 10.73
C ALA A 192 -38.00 22.34 9.91
N SER A 193 -38.18 22.52 8.59
CA SER A 193 -39.31 23.01 7.78
C SER A 193 -39.39 24.54 7.63
N GLN A 194 -39.07 24.98 6.39
CA GLN A 194 -39.51 26.17 5.63
C GLN A 194 -39.14 27.61 6.09
N PRO A 195 -38.96 28.52 5.11
CA PRO A 195 -40.08 29.40 4.76
C PRO A 195 -40.33 29.61 3.25
N LYS A 196 -41.63 29.81 2.95
CA LYS A 196 -42.24 30.48 1.77
C LYS A 196 -41.89 31.99 1.82
N SER A 197 -41.97 32.88 0.82
CA SER A 197 -42.67 32.97 -0.47
C SER A 197 -42.31 34.31 -1.15
N ALA A 198 -42.32 34.29 -2.48
CA ALA A 198 -42.91 35.25 -3.44
C ALA A 198 -42.52 36.75 -3.56
N GLY A 199 -42.41 37.16 -4.83
CA GLY A 199 -42.39 38.53 -5.40
C GLY A 199 -41.63 38.50 -6.74
N THR A 200 -42.22 38.33 -7.92
CA THR A 200 -43.19 39.12 -8.71
C THR A 200 -42.57 40.37 -9.39
N VAL A 201 -42.35 40.21 -10.71
CA VAL A 201 -42.15 41.16 -11.83
C VAL A 201 -40.91 42.07 -11.88
N ALA A 202 -40.05 41.82 -12.86
CA ALA A 202 -39.52 42.87 -13.75
C ALA A 202 -38.99 42.24 -15.04
N ALA A 203 -39.72 42.43 -16.15
CA ALA A 203 -39.23 42.17 -17.48
C ALA A 203 -38.20 43.25 -17.84
N TYR A 204 -36.91 42.91 -17.73
CA TYR A 204 -35.85 43.63 -18.41
C TYR A 204 -35.09 42.65 -19.29
N ARG A 205 -35.21 42.92 -20.59
CA ARG A 205 -34.44 42.38 -21.70
C ARG A 205 -32.95 42.57 -21.39
N ALA A 206 -32.28 41.48 -21.00
CA ALA A 206 -30.83 41.42 -20.88
C ALA A 206 -30.33 40.29 -21.80
N GLU A 207 -30.02 40.64 -23.04
CA GLU A 207 -29.01 39.91 -23.80
C GLU A 207 -27.69 40.05 -23.02
N GLY A 208 -27.22 38.97 -22.40
CA GLY A 208 -25.96 38.98 -21.64
C GLY A 208 -25.92 38.13 -20.37
N ALA A 209 -26.98 37.39 -20.02
CA ALA A 209 -26.86 36.31 -19.03
C ALA A 209 -26.32 35.05 -19.73
N GLN A 210 -25.02 35.04 -20.05
CA GLN A 210 -24.32 33.76 -20.16
C GLN A 210 -24.44 33.14 -18.76
N SER A 211 -25.36 32.18 -18.61
CA SER A 211 -25.39 31.30 -17.44
C SER A 211 -23.95 30.92 -17.16
N ALA A 212 -23.46 31.26 -15.97
CA ALA A 212 -22.15 30.86 -15.51
C ALA A 212 -22.17 29.34 -15.37
N ILE A 213 -21.98 28.65 -16.50
CA ILE A 213 -21.75 27.21 -16.56
C ILE A 213 -20.58 26.99 -15.60
N SER A 214 -20.78 26.12 -14.60
CA SER A 214 -19.71 25.82 -13.67
C SER A 214 -18.55 25.27 -14.49
N ASP A 215 -17.34 25.76 -14.25
CA ASP A 215 -16.12 25.25 -14.88
C ASP A 215 -16.08 23.69 -14.87
N ALA A 216 -16.63 23.09 -13.81
CA ALA A 216 -16.78 21.64 -13.65
C ALA A 216 -17.73 20.99 -14.67
N ASP A 217 -18.83 21.65 -15.02
CA ASP A 217 -19.81 21.14 -16.01
C ASP A 217 -19.18 21.04 -17.40
N VAL A 218 -18.21 21.90 -17.72
CA VAL A 218 -17.45 21.83 -18.97
C VAL A 218 -16.60 20.56 -19.02
N VAL A 219 -16.04 20.14 -17.87
CA VAL A 219 -15.25 18.90 -17.77
C VAL A 219 -16.16 17.68 -17.92
N HIS A 220 -17.33 17.67 -17.27
CA HIS A 220 -18.34 16.61 -17.46
C HIS A 220 -18.78 16.50 -18.92
N ALA A 221 -19.22 17.61 -19.51
CA ALA A 221 -19.69 17.64 -20.89
C ALA A 221 -18.62 17.15 -21.86
N TRP A 222 -17.34 17.45 -21.61
CA TRP A 222 -16.25 16.93 -22.44
C TRP A 222 -16.10 15.41 -22.33
N PHE A 223 -16.11 14.86 -21.11
CA PHE A 223 -16.01 13.41 -20.90
C PHE A 223 -17.21 12.62 -21.45
N ASP A 224 -18.39 13.24 -21.50
CA ASP A 224 -19.58 12.66 -22.13
C ASP A 224 -19.44 12.49 -23.65
N THR A 225 -18.54 13.25 -24.30
CA THR A 225 -18.26 13.11 -25.74
C THR A 225 -17.32 11.94 -26.09
N ILE A 226 -16.79 11.26 -25.09
CA ILE A 226 -15.83 10.17 -25.26
C ILE A 226 -16.58 8.86 -25.43
N ASP A 227 -16.13 8.04 -26.37
CA ASP A 227 -16.67 6.70 -26.60
C ASP A 227 -15.57 5.67 -26.29
N PRO A 228 -15.74 4.84 -25.23
CA PRO A 228 -16.88 4.79 -24.31
C PRO A 228 -16.89 5.93 -23.27
N PRO A 229 -18.07 6.33 -22.75
CA PRO A 229 -18.16 7.39 -21.74
C PRO A 229 -17.52 6.93 -20.43
N LEU A 230 -16.82 7.84 -19.75
CA LEU A 230 -16.27 7.52 -18.42
C LEU A 230 -17.39 7.53 -17.36
N PRO A 231 -17.30 6.66 -16.35
CA PRO A 231 -18.22 6.71 -15.22
C PRO A 231 -18.19 8.07 -14.52
N ALA A 232 -19.37 8.63 -14.20
CA ALA A 232 -19.47 9.93 -13.52
C ALA A 232 -18.61 10.04 -12.23
N PRO A 233 -18.52 9.02 -11.34
CA PRO A 233 -17.69 9.10 -10.14
C PRO A 233 -16.20 9.33 -10.41
N LEU A 234 -15.71 8.86 -11.56
CA LEU A 234 -14.33 9.04 -11.97
C LEU A 234 -14.08 10.50 -12.38
N VAL A 235 -15.03 11.10 -13.11
CA VAL A 235 -14.98 12.52 -13.48
C VAL A 235 -15.04 13.40 -12.24
N ASP A 236 -15.92 13.07 -11.28
CA ASP A 236 -16.01 13.76 -9.98
C ASP A 236 -14.66 13.71 -9.24
N THR A 237 -14.01 12.55 -9.22
CA THR A 237 -12.68 12.38 -8.61
C THR A 237 -11.63 13.29 -9.26
N LEU A 238 -11.63 13.45 -10.60
CA LEU A 238 -10.72 14.38 -11.28
C LEU A 238 -10.98 15.83 -10.88
N ILE A 239 -12.25 16.22 -10.73
CA ILE A 239 -12.66 17.56 -10.30
C ILE A 239 -12.20 17.82 -8.85
N GLU A 240 -12.36 16.83 -7.97
CA GLU A 240 -11.86 16.87 -6.58
C GLU A 240 -10.33 17.00 -6.51
N LEU A 241 -9.61 16.31 -7.41
CA LEU A 241 -8.16 16.46 -7.59
C LEU A 241 -7.74 17.80 -8.21
N GLY A 242 -8.70 18.66 -8.51
CA GLY A 242 -8.47 20.04 -8.94
C GLY A 242 -8.52 20.24 -10.45
N VAL A 243 -8.91 19.24 -11.24
CA VAL A 243 -9.13 19.36 -12.70
C VAL A 243 -10.52 19.97 -12.93
N LYS A 244 -10.66 21.24 -12.56
CA LYS A 244 -11.96 21.91 -12.54
C LYS A 244 -12.39 22.50 -13.87
N ASN A 245 -11.49 22.68 -14.84
CA ASN A 245 -11.79 23.27 -16.13
C ASN A 245 -10.96 22.65 -17.25
N GLU A 246 -11.34 22.95 -18.48
CA GLU A 246 -10.72 22.40 -19.69
C GLU A 246 -9.21 22.74 -19.78
N ALA A 247 -8.79 23.93 -19.32
CA ALA A 247 -7.38 24.31 -19.31
C ALA A 247 -6.53 23.39 -18.42
N ARG A 248 -7.04 23.04 -17.23
CA ARG A 248 -6.38 22.08 -16.34
C ARG A 248 -6.42 20.66 -16.87
N LEU A 249 -7.51 20.28 -17.54
CA LEU A 249 -7.63 18.98 -18.19
C LEU A 249 -6.58 18.83 -19.31
N ARG A 250 -6.39 19.88 -20.13
CA ARG A 250 -5.30 19.93 -21.13
C ARG A 250 -3.92 19.88 -20.48
N ALA A 251 -3.72 20.59 -19.36
CA ALA A 251 -2.46 20.53 -18.63
C ALA A 251 -2.15 19.11 -18.15
N LEU A 252 -3.15 18.41 -17.59
CA LEU A 252 -3.05 17.00 -17.20
C LEU A 252 -2.72 16.11 -18.41
N ALA A 253 -3.39 16.32 -19.54
CA ALA A 253 -3.15 15.55 -20.77
C ALA A 253 -1.71 15.64 -21.28
N ARG A 254 -1.02 16.76 -21.02
CA ARG A 254 0.35 17.07 -21.48
C ARG A 254 1.45 16.66 -20.50
N LEU A 255 1.12 16.19 -19.31
CA LEU A 255 2.14 15.79 -18.33
C LEU A 255 2.95 14.59 -18.86
N SER A 256 4.29 14.72 -18.82
CA SER A 256 5.19 13.64 -19.26
C SER A 256 5.10 12.38 -18.40
N ASP A 257 4.69 12.54 -17.14
CA ASP A 257 4.48 11.50 -16.13
C ASP A 257 2.99 11.29 -15.82
N ARG A 258 2.10 11.66 -16.74
CA ARG A 258 0.64 11.57 -16.58
C ARG A 258 0.16 10.19 -16.13
N ASP A 259 0.68 9.12 -16.71
CA ASP A 259 0.26 7.75 -16.34
C ASP A 259 0.61 7.45 -14.86
N GLN A 260 1.77 7.90 -14.38
CA GLN A 260 2.16 7.76 -12.97
C GLN A 260 1.31 8.64 -12.05
N TRP A 261 0.91 9.82 -12.53
CA TRP A 261 0.00 10.70 -11.81
C TRP A 261 -1.36 10.01 -11.62
N ILE A 262 -1.92 9.43 -12.68
CA ILE A 262 -3.20 8.71 -12.63
C ILE A 262 -3.11 7.52 -11.67
N GLU A 263 -2.10 6.66 -11.79
CA GLU A 263 -1.91 5.51 -10.89
C GLU A 263 -1.76 5.93 -9.42
N ARG A 264 -1.16 7.09 -9.16
CA ARG A 264 -0.89 7.57 -7.81
C ARG A 264 -2.12 8.18 -7.13
N TYR A 265 -2.93 8.93 -7.88
CA TYR A 265 -4.03 9.70 -7.30
C TYR A 265 -5.41 9.07 -7.55
N MET A 266 -5.55 8.18 -8.52
CA MET A 266 -6.78 7.46 -8.82
C MET A 266 -6.62 5.97 -8.50
N VAL A 267 -6.57 5.67 -7.20
CA VAL A 267 -6.19 4.36 -6.64
C VAL A 267 -7.20 3.25 -6.95
N GLU A 268 -8.44 3.60 -7.29
CA GLU A 268 -9.55 2.66 -7.48
C GLU A 268 -9.92 2.43 -8.95
N LEU A 269 -9.11 2.89 -9.91
CA LEU A 269 -9.36 2.64 -11.32
C LEU A 269 -9.18 1.17 -11.66
N ASP A 270 -10.19 0.58 -12.29
CA ASP A 270 -10.01 -0.69 -12.97
C ASP A 270 -9.12 -0.54 -14.23
N GLN A 271 -8.68 -1.66 -14.79
CA GLN A 271 -7.78 -1.66 -15.94
C GLN A 271 -8.42 -1.06 -17.22
N PHE A 272 -9.74 -1.17 -17.35
CA PHE A 272 -10.51 -0.64 -18.46
C PHE A 272 -10.70 0.87 -18.32
N GLU A 273 -11.16 1.35 -17.15
CA GLU A 273 -11.29 2.77 -16.83
C GLU A 273 -9.97 3.52 -16.99
N PHE A 274 -8.86 2.94 -16.52
CA PHE A 274 -7.53 3.50 -16.72
C PHE A 274 -7.21 3.65 -18.22
N TRP A 275 -7.52 2.63 -19.03
CA TRP A 275 -7.28 2.66 -20.46
C TRP A 275 -8.16 3.70 -21.17
N VAL A 276 -9.46 3.79 -20.82
CA VAL A 276 -10.38 4.78 -21.38
C VAL A 276 -9.93 6.20 -21.04
N LEU A 277 -9.58 6.45 -19.76
CA LEU A 277 -9.07 7.75 -19.31
C LEU A 277 -7.76 8.12 -20.02
N ARG A 278 -6.83 7.18 -20.15
CA ARG A 278 -5.58 7.41 -20.87
C ARG A 278 -5.84 7.78 -22.33
N ARG A 279 -6.70 7.02 -23.01
CA ARG A 279 -7.07 7.27 -24.42
C ARG A 279 -7.77 8.61 -24.61
N ALA A 280 -8.64 8.99 -23.67
CA ALA A 280 -9.28 10.30 -23.62
C ALA A 280 -8.24 11.43 -23.57
N LEU A 281 -7.30 11.34 -22.63
CA LEU A 281 -6.26 12.35 -22.45
C LEU A 281 -5.28 12.39 -23.65
N ASP A 282 -4.99 11.25 -24.28
CA ASP A 282 -4.21 11.22 -25.52
C ASP A 282 -4.92 11.95 -26.66
N LYS A 283 -6.23 11.69 -26.85
CA LYS A 283 -7.05 12.40 -27.85
C LYS A 283 -7.05 13.91 -27.59
N LEU A 284 -7.19 14.33 -26.32
CA LEU A 284 -7.16 15.74 -25.95
C LEU A 284 -5.81 16.40 -26.24
N ALA A 285 -4.70 15.68 -26.00
CA ALA A 285 -3.35 16.17 -26.29
C ALA A 285 -3.10 16.37 -27.79
N SER A 286 -3.75 15.58 -28.65
CA SER A 286 -3.61 15.67 -30.12
C SER A 286 -4.47 16.75 -30.79
N GLN A 287 -5.48 17.30 -30.13
CA GLN A 287 -6.42 18.27 -30.70
C GLN A 287 -5.88 19.72 -30.78
N GLN A 288 -4.57 19.92 -30.75
CA GLN A 288 -3.99 21.25 -30.54
C GLN A 288 -2.89 21.65 -31.54
N ASP A 289 -2.82 20.92 -32.66
CA ASP A 289 -2.17 21.33 -33.91
C ASP A 289 -3.24 21.76 -34.93
#